data_AF-A0A1F2UJZ6-F1
#
_entry.id   AF-A0A1F2UJZ6-F1
#
_cell.length_a   1.000
_cell.length_b   1.000
_cell.length_c   1.000
_cell.angle_alpha   90.00
_cell.angle_beta   90.00
_cell.angle_gamma   90.00
#
_symmetry.space_group_name_H-M   'P 1'
#
loop_
_entity.id
_entity.type
_entity.pdbx_description
1 polymer ?
#
loop_
_entity_poly.entity_id
_entity_poly.type
_entity_poly.pdbx_seq_one_letter_code
_entity_poly.pdbx_strand_id
1 'polypeptide(L)'
;MMLHSPIDIVLTEYDVVQPDVVFFRAERRHLINMSKATRVPPDLAVEVLSRSTERRDRGRKMELLARSGVPEYWIVDPVANVLEVHERHEGHYMLSGVFSEHDYVQSPTLPGLTFDAARVFAE
;
A
#
# COMPACT_ATOMS: atom_id res chain seq x y z
N MET A 1 -5.22 -12.14 -1.86
CA MET A 1 -6.29 -11.78 -0.92
C MET A 1 -6.17 -10.31 -0.64
N MET A 2 -7.18 -9.54 -1.00
CA MET A 2 -7.26 -8.12 -0.72
C MET A 2 -8.11 -7.91 0.53
N LEU A 3 -7.69 -7.01 1.40
CA LEU A 3 -8.38 -6.63 2.62
C LEU A 3 -8.41 -5.10 2.71
N HIS A 4 -9.47 -4.55 3.32
CA HIS A 4 -9.60 -3.12 3.59
C HIS A 4 -9.64 -2.86 5.10
N SER A 5 -9.24 -1.66 5.50
CA SER A 5 -9.27 -1.15 6.86
C SER A 5 -10.65 -1.38 7.53
N PRO A 6 -10.71 -1.76 8.82
CA PRO A 6 -9.59 -1.83 9.76
C PRO A 6 -8.79 -3.15 9.70
N ILE A 7 -7.45 -3.03 9.63
CA ILE A 7 -6.50 -4.14 9.67
C ILE A 7 -5.24 -3.71 10.41
N ASP A 8 -5.03 -4.26 11.60
CA ASP A 8 -3.83 -3.98 12.37
C ASP A 8 -2.65 -4.81 11.85
N ILE A 9 -1.59 -4.13 11.43
CA ILE A 9 -0.32 -4.73 11.01
C ILE A 9 0.74 -4.37 12.03
N VAL A 10 1.15 -5.36 12.81
CA VAL A 10 2.19 -5.23 13.83
C VAL A 10 3.54 -5.38 13.14
N LEU A 11 4.25 -4.27 13.01
CA LEU A 11 5.55 -4.18 12.34
C LEU A 11 6.72 -4.38 13.31
N THR A 12 6.58 -3.87 14.53
CA THR A 12 7.54 -4.04 15.64
C THR A 12 6.78 -4.26 16.96
N GLU A 13 7.49 -4.32 18.09
CA GLU A 13 6.84 -4.34 19.42
C GLU A 13 6.04 -3.07 19.71
N TYR A 14 6.43 -1.93 19.13
CA TYR A 14 5.86 -0.61 19.41
C TYR A 14 5.18 0.06 18.21
N ASP A 15 5.33 -0.52 17.02
CA ASP A 15 4.78 0.03 15.77
C ASP A 15 3.67 -0.87 15.23
N VAL A 16 2.45 -0.34 15.27
CA VAL A 16 1.28 -0.89 14.58
C VAL A 16 0.80 0.14 13.57
N VAL A 17 0.53 -0.31 12.34
CA VAL A 17 -0.04 0.53 11.28
C VAL A 17 -1.32 -0.10 10.76
N GLN A 18 -2.19 0.75 10.21
CA GLN A 18 -3.45 0.36 9.62
C GLN A 18 -3.58 1.05 8.26
N PRO A 19 -3.13 0.40 7.17
CA PRO A 19 -3.34 0.90 5.82
C PRO A 19 -4.81 0.76 5.39
N ASP A 20 -5.24 1.60 4.46
CA ASP A 20 -6.60 1.58 3.95
C ASP A 20 -6.89 0.30 3.17
N VAL A 21 -5.95 -0.14 2.34
CA VAL A 21 -6.03 -1.42 1.61
C VAL A 21 -4.70 -2.14 1.68
N VAL A 22 -4.76 -3.46 1.86
CA VAL A 22 -3.59 -4.33 1.71
C VAL A 22 -3.89 -5.53 0.85
N PHE A 23 -2.84 -6.02 0.19
CA PHE A 23 -2.88 -7.23 -0.58
C PHE A 23 -1.83 -8.22 -0.09
N PHE A 24 -2.25 -9.48 0.05
CA PHE A 24 -1.39 -10.62 0.27
C PHE A 24 -1.51 -11.57 -0.91
N ARG A 25 -0.40 -12.07 -1.45
CA ARG A 25 -0.39 -13.12 -2.48
C ARG A 25 -1.13 -14.38 -1.98
N ALA A 26 -1.73 -15.13 -2.90
CA ALA A 26 -2.62 -16.24 -2.56
C ALA A 26 -1.91 -17.32 -1.72
N GLU A 27 -0.65 -17.60 -2.06
CA GLU A 27 0.23 -18.53 -1.38
C GLU A 27 0.52 -18.12 0.08
N ARG A 28 0.42 -16.82 0.43
CA ARG A 28 0.65 -16.31 1.80
C ARG A 28 -0.62 -16.27 2.65
N ARG A 29 -1.79 -16.54 2.08
CA ARG A 29 -3.10 -16.42 2.77
C ARG A 29 -3.16 -17.21 4.08
N HIS A 30 -2.55 -18.40 4.13
CA HIS A 30 -2.55 -19.27 5.30
C HIS A 30 -1.78 -18.69 6.51
N LEU A 31 -0.95 -17.66 6.30
CA LEU A 31 -0.23 -16.96 7.35
C LEU A 31 -1.07 -15.86 8.03
N ILE A 32 -2.20 -15.49 7.42
CA ILE A 32 -3.02 -14.37 7.88
C ILE A 32 -4.17 -14.90 8.74
N ASN A 33 -4.18 -14.49 10.01
CA ASN A 33 -5.31 -14.74 10.90
C ASN A 33 -6.22 -13.51 10.93
N MET A 34 -7.37 -13.60 10.27
CA MET A 34 -8.35 -12.52 10.18
C MET A 34 -9.02 -12.12 11.51
N SER A 35 -8.87 -12.92 12.57
CA SER A 35 -9.42 -12.62 13.89
C SER A 35 -8.45 -11.85 14.81
N LYS A 36 -7.23 -11.56 14.34
CA LYS A 36 -6.16 -10.95 15.14
C LYS A 36 -5.37 -9.96 14.30
N ALA A 37 -4.63 -9.08 14.96
CA ALA A 37 -3.61 -8.27 14.31
C ALA A 37 -2.59 -9.20 13.61
N THR A 38 -2.22 -8.85 12.38
CA THR A 38 -1.25 -9.63 11.60
C THR A 38 0.16 -9.13 11.85
N ARG A 39 1.12 -10.05 11.99
CA ARG A 39 2.57 -9.75 11.99
C ARG A 39 3.21 -9.99 10.64
N VAL A 40 2.40 -10.35 9.64
CA VAL A 40 2.87 -10.65 8.29
C VAL A 40 2.82 -9.35 7.48
N PRO A 41 3.95 -8.87 6.94
CA PRO A 41 3.96 -7.69 6.09
C PRO A 41 3.21 -7.99 4.78
N PRO A 42 2.33 -7.10 4.29
CA PRO A 42 1.64 -7.29 3.02
C PRO A 42 2.60 -7.26 1.83
N ASP A 43 2.13 -7.74 0.68
CA ASP A 43 2.85 -7.62 -0.59
C ASP A 43 2.63 -6.24 -1.24
N LEU A 44 1.49 -5.61 -0.95
CA LEU A 44 1.17 -4.22 -1.31
C LEU A 44 0.35 -3.59 -0.19
N ALA A 45 0.69 -2.35 0.17
CA ALA A 45 -0.12 -1.49 1.02
C ALA A 45 -0.51 -0.21 0.28
N VAL A 46 -1.75 0.24 0.46
CA VAL A 46 -2.31 1.42 -0.21
C VAL A 46 -2.89 2.35 0.86
N GLU A 47 -2.62 3.64 0.73
CA GLU A 47 -3.32 4.70 1.46
C GLU A 47 -4.11 5.57 0.49
N VAL A 48 -5.29 5.99 0.93
CA VAL A 48 -6.09 7.01 0.27
C VAL A 48 -5.93 8.29 1.07
N LEU A 49 -5.30 9.29 0.48
CA LEU A 49 -4.99 10.53 1.16
C LEU A 49 -6.26 11.24 1.63
N SER A 50 -6.16 11.75 2.85
CA SER A 50 -7.04 12.76 3.38
C SER A 50 -6.20 13.90 3.96
N ARG A 51 -6.80 15.08 4.13
CA ARG A 51 -6.11 16.23 4.73
C ARG A 51 -5.53 15.94 6.13
N SER A 52 -6.09 14.98 6.86
CA SER A 52 -5.65 14.63 8.22
C SER A 52 -4.56 13.56 8.27
N THR A 53 -4.39 12.76 7.22
CA THR A 53 -3.47 11.59 7.22
C THR A 53 -2.22 11.79 6.36
N GLU A 54 -2.27 12.71 5.39
CA GLU A 54 -1.20 12.92 4.39
C GLU A 54 0.22 12.97 4.97
N ARG A 55 0.44 13.79 6.01
CA ARG A 55 1.78 13.92 6.63
C ARG A 55 2.31 12.60 7.19
N ARG A 56 1.42 11.73 7.69
CA ARG A 56 1.80 10.41 8.25
C ARG A 56 2.04 9.40 7.13
N ASP A 57 1.18 9.40 6.12
CA ASP A 57 1.24 8.47 4.99
C ASP A 57 2.49 8.72 4.14
N ARG A 58 2.83 9.98 3.87
CA ARG A 58 4.07 10.38 3.17
C ARG A 58 5.33 10.39 4.04
N GLY A 59 5.23 10.02 5.31
CA GLY A 59 6.33 10.12 6.29
C GLY A 59 6.55 8.82 7.05
N ARG A 60 6.34 8.86 8.37
CA ARG A 60 6.65 7.73 9.28
C ARG A 60 6.01 6.41 8.83
N LYS A 61 4.78 6.41 8.30
CA LYS A 61 4.10 5.16 7.92
C LYS A 61 4.80 4.50 6.73
N MET A 62 5.11 5.27 5.70
CA MET A 62 5.90 4.84 4.54
C MET A 62 7.27 4.27 4.98
N GLU A 63 8.00 4.98 5.84
CA GLU A 63 9.30 4.52 6.36
C GLU A 63 9.20 3.19 7.11
N LEU A 64 8.20 3.04 7.99
CA LEU A 64 7.99 1.81 8.75
C LEU A 64 7.67 0.63 7.83
N LEU A 65 6.76 0.80 6.87
CA LEU A 65 6.40 -0.25 5.92
C LEU A 65 7.60 -0.68 5.06
N ALA A 66 8.40 0.28 4.58
CA ALA A 66 9.61 -0.01 3.82
C ALA A 66 10.63 -0.82 4.63
N ARG A 67 10.90 -0.39 5.86
CA ARG A 67 11.85 -1.09 6.75
C ARG A 67 11.37 -2.48 7.14
N SER A 68 10.06 -2.68 7.24
CA SER A 68 9.43 -3.98 7.53
C SER A 68 9.29 -4.90 6.32
N GLY A 69 9.79 -4.51 5.15
CA GLY A 69 9.91 -5.40 4.00
C GLY A 69 8.69 -5.45 3.08
N VAL A 70 7.75 -4.50 3.19
CA VAL A 70 6.63 -4.40 2.25
C VAL A 70 7.18 -4.01 0.87
N PRO A 71 6.98 -4.82 -0.19
CA PRO A 71 7.61 -4.58 -1.50
C PRO A 71 7.12 -3.31 -2.21
N GLU A 72 5.85 -2.96 -2.03
CA GLU A 72 5.21 -1.91 -2.81
C GLU A 72 4.22 -1.12 -1.95
N TYR A 73 4.21 0.19 -2.15
CA TYR A 73 3.37 1.12 -1.40
C TYR A 73 2.76 2.18 -2.30
N TRP A 74 1.44 2.30 -2.27
CA TRP A 74 0.71 3.22 -3.12
C TRP A 74 0.06 4.32 -2.31
N ILE A 75 0.09 5.51 -2.86
CA ILE A 75 -0.63 6.67 -2.35
C ILE A 75 -1.62 7.12 -3.41
N VAL A 76 -2.89 7.12 -3.06
CA VAL A 76 -3.98 7.63 -3.90
C VAL A 76 -4.37 9.01 -3.37
N ASP A 77 -4.25 10.03 -4.21
CA ASP A 77 -4.85 11.34 -3.97
C ASP A 77 -6.14 11.48 -4.79
N PRO A 78 -7.32 11.30 -4.16
CA PRO A 78 -8.60 11.38 -4.86
C PRO A 78 -9.01 12.82 -5.17
N VAL A 79 -8.35 13.84 -4.60
CA VAL A 79 -8.63 15.25 -4.91
C VAL A 79 -7.86 15.66 -6.16
N ALA A 80 -6.62 15.19 -6.29
CA ALA A 80 -5.78 15.47 -7.44
C ALA A 80 -5.94 14.45 -8.60
N ASN A 81 -6.67 13.35 -8.39
CA ASN A 81 -6.71 12.18 -9.29
C ASN A 81 -5.31 11.68 -9.65
N VAL A 82 -4.48 11.51 -8.61
CA VAL A 82 -3.09 11.04 -8.73
C VAL A 82 -2.90 9.74 -7.97
N LEU A 83 -2.27 8.77 -8.61
CA LEU A 83 -1.75 7.56 -7.99
C LEU A 83 -0.22 7.61 -8.02
N GLU A 84 0.41 7.52 -6.86
CA GLU A 84 1.86 7.34 -6.75
C GLU A 84 2.17 5.89 -6.40
N VAL A 85 3.01 5.26 -7.21
CA VAL A 85 3.50 3.90 -7.00
C VAL A 85 4.93 3.96 -6.50
N HIS A 86 5.17 3.42 -5.31
CA HIS A 86 6.51 3.32 -4.73
C HIS A 86 6.97 1.88 -4.63
N GLU A 87 8.17 1.60 -5.12
CA GLU A 87 8.84 0.30 -5.03
C GLU A 87 9.89 0.34 -3.91
N ARG A 88 9.97 -0.74 -3.13
CA ARG A 88 10.93 -0.85 -2.04
C ARG A 88 12.32 -1.23 -2.56
N HIS A 89 13.32 -0.42 -2.24
CA HIS A 89 14.73 -0.70 -2.44
C HIS A 89 15.51 -0.52 -1.13
N GLU A 90 16.22 -1.57 -0.71
CA GLU A 90 17.12 -1.55 0.46
C GLU A 90 16.52 -0.95 1.75
N GLY A 91 15.21 -1.17 1.98
CA GLY A 91 14.52 -0.69 3.19
C GLY A 91 13.93 0.72 3.10
N HIS A 92 13.98 1.34 1.92
CA HIS A 92 13.35 2.62 1.59
C HIS A 92 12.45 2.46 0.36
N TYR A 93 11.50 3.38 0.20
CA TYR A 93 10.66 3.45 -0.99
C TYR A 93 11.26 4.44 -1.98
N MET A 94 11.31 4.05 -3.25
CA MET A 94 11.60 4.93 -4.38
C MET A 94 10.33 5.10 -5.21
N LEU A 95 10.07 6.33 -5.67
CA LEU A 95 8.95 6.61 -6.55
C LEU A 95 9.19 5.92 -7.90
N SER A 96 8.38 4.92 -8.21
CA SER A 96 8.45 4.18 -9.46
C SER A 96 7.59 4.83 -10.55
N GLY A 97 6.53 5.55 -10.17
CA GLY A 97 5.67 6.25 -11.12
C GLY A 97 4.61 7.11 -10.46
N VAL A 98 4.17 8.13 -11.19
CA VAL A 98 3.04 8.99 -10.85
C VAL A 98 2.07 8.91 -12.02
N PHE A 99 0.83 8.55 -11.73
CA PHE A 99 -0.19 8.25 -12.73
C PHE A 99 -1.40 9.14 -12.50
N SER A 100 -1.88 9.76 -13.58
CA SER A 100 -3.16 10.45 -13.66
C SER A 100 -4.25 9.50 -14.12
N GLU A 101 -5.51 9.93 -14.09
CA GLU A 101 -6.66 9.16 -14.59
C GLU A 101 -6.55 8.70 -16.06
N HIS A 102 -5.67 9.30 -16.86
CA HIS A 102 -5.47 8.94 -18.27
C HIS A 102 -4.38 7.89 -18.51
N ASP A 103 -3.68 7.47 -17.46
CA ASP A 103 -2.54 6.56 -17.58
C ASP A 103 -2.93 5.09 -17.37
N TYR A 104 -2.08 4.22 -17.90
CA TYR A 104 -2.15 2.78 -17.67
C TYR A 104 -1.10 2.37 -16.63
N VAL A 105 -1.56 1.71 -15.56
CA VAL A 105 -0.72 1.33 -14.42
C VAL A 105 -0.28 -0.11 -14.57
N GLN A 106 1.00 -0.37 -14.31
CA GLN A 106 1.55 -1.69 -14.11
C GLN A 106 2.32 -1.72 -12.78
N SER A 107 1.98 -2.67 -11.92
CA SER A 107 2.71 -2.88 -10.67
C SER A 107 4.14 -3.41 -10.95
N PRO A 108 5.19 -2.82 -10.33
CA PRO A 108 6.55 -3.34 -10.44
C PRO A 108 6.74 -4.70 -9.75
N THR A 109 6.03 -4.97 -8.64
CA THR A 109 6.27 -6.17 -7.83
C THR A 109 5.18 -7.23 -7.94
N LEU A 110 4.01 -6.93 -8.51
CA LEU A 110 2.90 -7.87 -8.70
C LEU A 110 2.67 -8.15 -10.19
N PRO A 111 3.32 -9.19 -10.75
CA PRO A 111 3.14 -9.57 -12.15
C PRO A 111 1.67 -9.77 -12.52
N GLY A 112 1.25 -9.12 -13.60
CA GLY A 112 -0.12 -9.19 -14.10
C GLY A 112 -1.13 -8.26 -13.42
N LEU A 113 -0.72 -7.48 -12.41
CA LEU A 113 -1.56 -6.40 -11.90
C LEU A 113 -1.39 -5.16 -12.80
N THR A 114 -2.32 -5.03 -13.74
CA THR A 114 -2.37 -3.90 -14.68
C THR A 114 -3.81 -3.38 -14.83
N PHE A 115 -3.98 -2.06 -14.95
CA PHE A 115 -5.30 -1.43 -15.06
C PHE A 115 -5.21 0.04 -15.52
N ASP A 116 -6.30 0.57 -16.08
CA ASP A 116 -6.47 2.01 -16.32
C ASP A 116 -6.62 2.76 -14.98
N ALA A 117 -5.77 3.75 -14.74
CA ALA A 117 -5.76 4.54 -13.50
C ALA A 117 -7.11 5.20 -13.21
N ALA A 118 -7.89 5.56 -14.23
CA ALA A 118 -9.26 6.08 -14.09
C ALA A 118 -10.14 5.24 -13.14
N ARG A 119 -9.92 3.91 -13.08
CA ARG A 119 -10.71 3.01 -12.23
C ARG A 119 -10.48 3.20 -10.73
N VAL A 120 -9.39 3.86 -10.34
CA VAL A 120 -9.06 4.15 -8.93
C VAL A 120 -9.87 5.35 -8.43
N PHE A 121 -10.21 6.28 -9.31
CA PHE A 121 -10.90 7.54 -8.99
C PHE A 121 -12.39 7.52 -9.35
N ALA A 122 -12.88 6.43 -9.95
CA ALA A 122 -14.28 6.26 -10.30
C ALA A 122 -15.13 6.00 -9.04
N GLU A 123 -16.28 6.70 -8.94
CA GLU A 123 -17.29 6.51 -7.89
C GLU A 123 -18.03 5.17 -7.97
#